data_AF-A0AAN4ZRA4-F1
#
_entry.id   AF-A0AAN4ZRA4-F1
#
_cell.length_a   1.000
_cell.length_b   1.000
_cell.length_c   1.000
_cell.angle_alpha   90.00
_cell.angle_beta   90.00
_cell.angle_gamma   90.00
#
_symmetry.space_group_name_H-M   'P 1'
#
loop_
_entity.id
_entity.type
_entity.pdbx_description
1 polymer ?
#
loop_
_entity_poly.entity_id
_entity_poly.type
_entity_poly.pdbx_seq_one_letter_code
_entity_poly.pdbx_strand_id
1 'polypeptide(L)'
;MKPYELNDISYLSIPLPDDITRAKENGNFTLAEELIREKLNFAKTSQTLKQRLEGELAVLSALGEDQFPFDEQQAQKMLEEAFEKVEPDEIQELVRTNNVEWTYKKGQKYFHRRFIENLVKTRHDYYERYRYEEENSIDNERQTELDDNIIEMKKNGQRKVKITLKQSIAPSVTITDQEGPFLAHLPLPRTNGHVNKQEVFATTGPVLDIANPTACQRTIAFQTDNINDLFFEVKHEYEIKANYHDLFDVMENQKDFPKKLSDEEKKQFQNELAEKSPHILFTDFLDKLLAEMTTKEMNLLEKAYKIYEFVTTKVNYSYMREYFTIPNISEYCAVNQKGDCGVQAILFITLCRMAGIPAKWESGLYISEYTQGPHDWAKFYLPTIGWVYADASFGGSAYRGHNTERWKYYFGNLDIFRMPANDDIQADFTVAKKQLRADPIDNQRGEFESNQRSFRFNELDWNVTLIGFEFL
;
A
#
# COMPACT_ATOMS: atom_id res chain seq x y z
N MET A 1 4.34 -19.78 -18.50
CA MET A 1 3.09 -19.10 -18.09
C MET A 1 2.51 -18.27 -19.23
N LYS A 2 1.19 -18.23 -19.43
CA LYS A 2 0.56 -17.30 -20.39
C LYS A 2 0.57 -15.87 -19.81
N PRO A 3 0.57 -14.81 -20.64
CA PRO A 3 0.58 -13.40 -20.19
C PRO A 3 -0.40 -13.07 -19.06
N TYR A 4 -1.63 -13.60 -19.12
CA TYR A 4 -2.68 -13.34 -18.13
C TYR A 4 -2.54 -14.13 -16.82
N GLU A 5 -1.75 -15.21 -16.80
CA GLU A 5 -1.50 -16.02 -15.59
C GLU A 5 -0.41 -15.38 -14.70
N LEU A 6 0.38 -14.43 -15.25
CA LEU A 6 1.49 -13.78 -14.52
C LEU A 6 1.00 -12.87 -13.38
N ASN A 7 -0.19 -12.28 -13.51
CA ASN A 7 -0.73 -11.30 -12.56
C ASN A 7 -1.65 -11.93 -11.49
N ASP A 8 -2.00 -13.21 -11.64
CA ASP A 8 -2.62 -13.97 -10.56
C ASP A 8 -1.54 -14.39 -9.56
N ILE A 9 -1.36 -13.59 -8.52
CA ILE A 9 -0.34 -13.82 -7.49
C ILE A 9 -0.80 -14.81 -6.39
N SER A 10 -1.95 -15.48 -6.54
CA SER A 10 -2.43 -16.46 -5.56
C SER A 10 -1.43 -17.61 -5.32
N TYR A 11 -0.55 -17.88 -6.29
CA TYR A 11 0.52 -18.85 -6.15
C TYR A 11 1.46 -18.54 -4.98
N LEU A 12 1.59 -17.29 -4.52
CA LEU A 12 2.48 -16.92 -3.40
C LEU A 12 2.07 -17.59 -2.08
N SER A 13 0.82 -18.03 -1.96
CA SER A 13 0.32 -18.80 -0.81
C SER A 13 0.91 -20.22 -0.71
N ILE A 14 1.52 -20.72 -1.78
CA ILE A 14 2.18 -22.03 -1.79
C ILE A 14 3.61 -21.88 -1.24
N PRO A 15 4.05 -22.72 -0.29
CA PRO A 15 5.41 -22.64 0.24
C PRO A 15 6.47 -22.98 -0.81
N LEU A 16 7.66 -22.41 -0.66
CA LEU A 16 8.83 -22.76 -1.46
C LEU A 16 9.49 -24.05 -0.97
N PRO A 17 10.09 -24.83 -1.88
CA PRO A 17 11.03 -25.88 -1.50
C PRO A 17 12.21 -25.32 -0.68
N ASP A 18 12.61 -26.05 0.36
CA ASP A 18 13.61 -25.60 1.34
C ASP A 18 14.96 -25.18 0.73
N ASP A 19 15.41 -25.83 -0.34
CA ASP A 19 16.66 -25.50 -1.03
C ASP A 19 16.60 -24.12 -1.69
N ILE A 20 15.47 -23.81 -2.34
CA ILE A 20 15.20 -22.49 -2.92
C ILE A 20 15.02 -21.45 -1.82
N THR A 21 14.27 -21.77 -0.76
CA THR A 21 14.09 -20.87 0.40
C THR A 21 15.43 -20.46 0.99
N ARG A 22 16.31 -21.43 1.29
CA ARG A 22 17.65 -21.15 1.84
C ARG A 22 18.50 -20.31 0.89
N ALA A 23 18.48 -20.60 -0.41
CA ALA A 23 19.23 -19.82 -1.39
C ALA A 23 18.73 -18.36 -1.46
N LYS A 24 17.41 -18.17 -1.46
CA LYS A 24 16.77 -16.85 -1.43
C LYS A 24 17.09 -16.08 -0.15
N GLU A 25 16.93 -16.70 1.01
CA GLU A 25 17.17 -16.06 2.31
C GLU A 25 18.65 -15.73 2.53
N ASN A 26 19.57 -16.49 1.93
CA ASN A 26 20.99 -16.13 1.89
C ASN A 26 21.30 -14.99 0.91
N GLY A 27 20.36 -14.60 0.05
CA GLY A 27 20.57 -13.64 -1.01
C GLY A 27 21.41 -14.17 -2.17
N ASN A 28 21.46 -15.49 -2.35
CA ASN A 28 22.10 -16.13 -3.51
C ASN A 28 21.04 -16.37 -4.58
N PHE A 29 20.59 -15.28 -5.22
CA PHE A 29 19.52 -15.32 -6.22
C PHE A 29 19.89 -16.13 -7.46
N THR A 30 21.17 -16.13 -7.86
CA THR A 30 21.66 -16.98 -8.95
C THR A 30 21.41 -18.46 -8.66
N LEU A 31 21.79 -18.94 -7.47
CA LEU A 31 21.53 -20.32 -7.06
C LEU A 31 20.02 -20.60 -6.97
N ALA A 32 19.25 -19.66 -6.40
CA ALA A 32 17.80 -19.81 -6.31
C ALA A 32 17.17 -19.98 -7.70
N GLU A 33 17.57 -19.18 -8.69
CA GLU A 33 17.11 -19.28 -10.08
C GLU A 33 17.52 -20.60 -10.74
N GLU A 34 18.76 -21.07 -10.53
CA GLU A 34 19.23 -22.36 -11.05
C GLU A 34 18.38 -23.52 -10.51
N LEU A 35 18.16 -23.55 -9.19
CA LEU A 35 17.32 -24.55 -8.53
C LEU A 35 15.86 -24.50 -9.01
N ILE A 36 15.32 -23.30 -9.23
CA ILE A 36 13.99 -23.11 -9.81
C ILE A 36 13.94 -23.73 -11.21
N ARG A 37 14.90 -23.40 -12.10
CA ARG A 37 14.92 -23.89 -13.49
C ARG A 37 15.07 -25.40 -13.55
N GLU A 38 15.87 -26.00 -12.66
CA GLU A 38 15.97 -27.46 -12.56
C GLU A 38 14.62 -28.08 -12.18
N LYS A 39 13.95 -27.56 -11.14
CA LYS A 39 12.65 -28.07 -10.70
C LYS A 39 11.54 -27.85 -11.73
N LEU A 40 11.56 -26.77 -12.50
CA LEU A 40 10.58 -26.54 -13.59
C LEU A 40 10.67 -27.62 -14.67
N ASN A 41 11.88 -28.09 -14.98
CA ASN A 41 12.15 -29.14 -15.96
C ASN A 41 12.00 -30.56 -15.40
N PHE A 42 11.94 -30.71 -14.07
CA PHE A 42 11.79 -32.01 -13.44
C PHE A 42 10.37 -32.57 -13.64
N ALA A 43 10.28 -33.75 -14.25
CA ALA A 43 9.01 -34.35 -14.66
C ALA A 43 8.03 -34.63 -13.51
N LYS A 44 8.53 -34.79 -12.26
CA LYS A 44 7.69 -35.05 -11.08
C LYS A 44 7.19 -33.78 -10.40
N THR A 45 7.63 -32.60 -10.81
CA THR A 45 7.17 -31.33 -10.22
C THR A 45 5.71 -31.11 -10.61
N SER A 46 4.84 -30.94 -9.61
CA SER A 46 3.42 -30.71 -9.82
C SER A 46 3.18 -29.37 -10.53
N GLN A 47 2.06 -29.25 -11.24
CA GLN A 47 1.72 -28.00 -11.94
C GLN A 47 1.59 -26.82 -10.98
N THR A 48 0.99 -27.04 -9.80
CA THR A 48 0.88 -26.02 -8.73
C THR A 48 2.25 -25.52 -8.29
N LEU A 49 3.21 -26.42 -8.07
CA LEU A 49 4.57 -26.02 -7.71
C LEU A 49 5.25 -25.29 -8.88
N LYS A 50 5.04 -25.72 -10.13
CA LYS A 50 5.59 -24.99 -11.29
C LYS A 50 5.10 -23.54 -11.35
N GLN A 51 3.82 -23.28 -11.13
CA GLN A 51 3.28 -21.91 -11.08
C GLN A 51 3.92 -21.09 -9.96
N ARG A 52 4.04 -21.67 -8.75
CA ARG A 52 4.76 -21.05 -7.63
C ARG A 52 6.19 -20.70 -7.97
N LEU A 53 6.90 -21.58 -8.67
CA LEU A 53 8.31 -21.41 -9.05
C LEU A 53 8.49 -20.38 -10.18
N GLU A 54 7.59 -20.37 -11.18
CA GLU A 54 7.57 -19.35 -12.23
C GLU A 54 7.36 -17.95 -11.64
N GLY A 55 6.41 -17.82 -10.70
CA GLY A 55 6.19 -16.58 -9.96
C GLY A 55 7.35 -16.18 -9.06
N GLU A 56 8.09 -17.14 -8.51
CA GLU A 56 9.28 -16.84 -7.69
C GLU A 56 10.37 -16.14 -8.51
N LEU A 57 10.53 -16.47 -9.80
CA LEU A 57 11.50 -15.78 -10.65
C LEU A 57 11.21 -14.27 -10.74
N ALA A 58 9.93 -13.90 -10.78
CA ALA A 58 9.51 -12.50 -10.74
C ALA A 58 9.81 -11.84 -9.38
N VAL A 59 9.58 -12.56 -8.29
CA VAL A 59 9.90 -12.10 -6.92
C VAL A 59 11.41 -11.87 -6.77
N LEU A 60 12.25 -12.81 -7.23
CA LEU A 60 13.71 -12.68 -7.17
C LEU A 60 14.20 -11.48 -8.00
N SER A 61 13.64 -11.26 -9.19
CA SER A 61 13.93 -10.09 -10.00
C SER A 61 13.60 -8.78 -9.27
N ALA A 62 12.50 -8.74 -8.53
CA ALA A 62 12.09 -7.57 -7.77
C ALA A 62 12.95 -7.33 -6.53
N LEU A 63 13.32 -8.39 -5.81
CA LEU A 63 14.21 -8.36 -4.64
C LEU A 63 15.66 -8.02 -4.98
N GLY A 64 15.97 -7.76 -6.25
CA GLY A 64 17.27 -7.37 -6.75
C GLY A 64 17.83 -6.07 -6.16
N GLU A 65 18.88 -5.56 -6.78
CA GLU A 65 19.80 -4.63 -6.10
C GLU A 65 19.19 -3.31 -5.66
N ASP A 66 18.18 -2.83 -6.36
CA ASP A 66 17.61 -1.50 -6.21
C ASP A 66 16.96 -1.28 -4.83
N GLN A 67 16.14 -2.21 -4.34
CA GLN A 67 15.41 -2.02 -3.08
C GLN A 67 16.33 -1.98 -1.85
N PHE A 68 17.44 -2.71 -1.90
CA PHE A 68 18.41 -2.86 -0.81
C PHE A 68 19.83 -2.51 -1.27
N PRO A 69 20.14 -1.25 -1.62
CA PRO A 69 21.37 -0.93 -2.34
C PRO A 69 22.59 -0.80 -1.43
N PHE A 70 22.39 -0.61 -0.12
CA PHE A 70 23.46 -0.22 0.80
C PHE A 70 23.94 -1.40 1.63
N ASP A 71 25.23 -1.70 1.60
CA ASP A 71 25.84 -2.62 2.56
C ASP A 71 25.95 -1.99 3.96
N GLU A 72 26.46 -2.75 4.94
CA GLU A 72 26.56 -2.29 6.34
C GLU A 72 27.49 -1.07 6.51
N GLN A 73 28.58 -0.97 5.75
CA GLN A 73 29.49 0.18 5.84
C GLN A 73 28.86 1.44 5.22
N GLN A 74 28.20 1.28 4.07
CA GLN A 74 27.48 2.35 3.41
C GLN A 74 26.32 2.85 4.29
N ALA A 75 25.54 1.94 4.88
CA ALA A 75 24.43 2.29 5.75
C ALA A 75 24.90 3.03 7.02
N GLN A 76 25.99 2.59 7.65
CA GLN A 76 26.59 3.31 8.78
C GLN A 76 27.06 4.71 8.38
N LYS A 77 27.71 4.85 7.23
CA LYS A 77 28.14 6.16 6.72
C LYS A 77 26.96 7.10 6.45
N MET A 78 25.87 6.57 5.91
CA MET A 78 24.64 7.35 5.70
C MET A 78 24.03 7.83 7.03
N LEU A 79 24.10 7.03 8.11
CA LEU A 79 23.70 7.49 9.43
C LEU A 79 24.57 8.68 9.88
N GLU A 80 25.90 8.55 9.78
CA GLU A 80 26.86 9.60 10.17
C GLU A 80 26.67 10.92 9.40
N GLU A 81 26.30 10.81 8.11
CA GLU A 81 25.99 11.94 7.25
C GLU A 81 24.63 12.58 7.57
N ALA A 82 23.62 11.80 7.95
CA ALA A 82 22.25 12.28 8.19
C ALA A 82 22.02 12.80 9.62
N PHE A 83 22.71 12.23 10.62
CA PHE A 83 22.43 12.47 12.03
C PHE A 83 23.65 13.02 12.79
N GLU A 84 23.39 13.79 13.85
CA GLU A 84 24.39 14.15 14.84
C GLU A 84 24.56 13.03 15.87
N LYS A 85 25.76 12.91 16.46
CA LYS A 85 26.05 11.97 17.58
C LYS A 85 25.68 10.51 17.26
N VAL A 86 26.10 10.02 16.09
CA VAL A 86 25.93 8.61 15.70
C VAL A 86 26.97 7.76 16.42
N GLU A 87 26.53 6.68 17.05
CA GLU A 87 27.42 5.76 17.74
C GLU A 87 28.14 4.82 16.74
N PRO A 88 29.34 4.31 17.10
CA PRO A 88 29.96 3.24 16.33
C PRO A 88 29.04 2.03 16.22
N ASP A 89 28.90 1.48 15.02
CA ASP A 89 28.08 0.30 14.71
C ASP A 89 26.57 0.44 15.07
N GLU A 90 26.05 1.67 15.17
CA GLU A 90 24.64 1.95 15.47
C GLU A 90 23.68 1.23 14.51
N ILE A 91 24.08 1.02 13.25
CA ILE A 91 23.31 0.23 12.28
C ILE A 91 23.04 -1.21 12.75
N GLN A 92 23.95 -1.83 13.51
CA GLN A 92 23.78 -3.19 14.03
C GLN A 92 22.74 -3.23 15.16
N GLU A 93 22.69 -2.18 15.98
CA GLU A 93 21.67 -2.02 17.02
C GLU A 93 20.29 -1.83 16.38
N LEU A 94 20.20 -1.03 15.32
CA LEU A 94 18.97 -0.86 14.53
C LEU A 94 18.48 -2.18 13.93
N VAL A 95 19.38 -3.04 13.47
CA VAL A 95 19.06 -4.41 13.04
C VAL A 95 18.52 -5.24 14.21
N ARG A 96 19.23 -5.24 15.35
CA ARG A 96 18.87 -6.03 16.54
C ARG A 96 17.50 -5.65 17.10
N THR A 97 17.13 -4.37 16.97
CA THR A 97 15.87 -3.81 17.47
C THR A 97 14.76 -3.74 16.42
N ASN A 98 14.99 -4.28 15.22
CA ASN A 98 14.05 -4.31 14.09
C ASN A 98 13.56 -2.92 13.63
N ASN A 99 14.39 -1.89 13.78
CA ASN A 99 14.06 -0.51 13.39
C ASN A 99 14.44 -0.18 11.94
N VAL A 100 15.17 -1.06 11.26
CA VAL A 100 15.51 -0.95 9.83
C VAL A 100 15.17 -2.23 9.09
N GLU A 101 14.69 -2.08 7.85
CA GLU A 101 14.49 -3.22 6.95
C GLU A 101 15.80 -3.57 6.27
N TRP A 102 16.12 -4.87 6.24
CA TRP A 102 17.37 -5.37 5.66
C TRP A 102 17.18 -6.79 5.11
N THR A 103 18.09 -7.20 4.24
CA THR A 103 18.14 -8.55 3.64
C THR A 103 19.58 -9.01 3.48
N TYR A 104 19.80 -10.28 3.15
CA TYR A 104 21.11 -10.75 2.71
C TYR A 104 21.28 -10.62 1.20
N LYS A 105 22.52 -10.33 0.77
CA LYS A 105 23.04 -10.61 -0.57
C LYS A 105 24.33 -11.40 -0.42
N LYS A 106 24.32 -12.67 -0.87
CA LYS A 106 25.44 -13.62 -0.69
C LYS A 106 26.00 -13.66 0.74
N GLY A 107 25.12 -13.64 1.74
CA GLY A 107 25.47 -13.67 3.16
C GLY A 107 25.91 -12.34 3.79
N GLN A 108 25.92 -11.23 3.05
CA GLN A 108 26.19 -9.88 3.58
C GLN A 108 24.89 -9.10 3.75
N LYS A 109 24.75 -8.30 4.82
CA LYS A 109 23.53 -7.51 5.05
C LYS A 109 23.48 -6.30 4.11
N TYR A 110 22.29 -6.06 3.57
CA TYR A 110 21.96 -4.88 2.78
C TYR A 110 20.68 -4.24 3.29
N PHE A 111 20.65 -2.91 3.27
CA PHE A 111 19.63 -2.09 3.92
C PHE A 111 18.71 -1.45 2.90
N HIS A 112 17.43 -1.36 3.27
CA HIS A 112 16.40 -0.79 2.40
C HIS A 112 16.72 0.68 2.08
N ARG A 113 16.55 1.09 0.83
CA ARG A 113 16.98 2.43 0.37
C ARG A 113 16.45 3.62 1.17
N ARG A 114 15.26 3.47 1.77
CA ARG A 114 14.56 4.52 2.52
C ARG A 114 14.74 4.44 4.04
N PHE A 115 15.78 3.75 4.52
CA PHE A 115 15.90 3.49 5.96
C PHE A 115 16.15 4.77 6.78
N ILE A 116 16.84 5.78 6.22
CA ILE A 116 17.04 7.07 6.89
C ILE A 116 15.72 7.81 7.04
N GLU A 117 14.96 7.96 5.95
CA GLU A 117 13.65 8.62 5.94
C GLU A 117 12.67 7.87 6.85
N ASN A 118 12.79 6.54 6.93
CA ASN A 118 11.99 5.76 7.86
C ASN A 118 12.31 6.10 9.32
N LEU A 119 13.58 6.23 9.68
CA LEU A 119 14.01 6.60 11.03
C LEU A 119 13.50 8.00 11.37
N VAL A 120 13.74 9.00 10.50
CA VAL A 120 13.26 10.38 10.70
C VAL A 120 11.74 10.41 10.91
N LYS A 121 10.98 9.66 10.10
CA LYS A 121 9.52 9.63 10.14
C LYS A 121 8.93 8.96 11.39
N THR A 122 9.65 8.01 11.99
CA THR A 122 9.06 7.09 12.99
C THR A 122 9.68 7.16 14.37
N ARG A 123 10.87 7.77 14.48
CA ARG A 123 11.68 7.81 15.68
C ARG A 123 12.01 9.24 16.08
N HIS A 124 11.43 9.68 17.20
CA HIS A 124 11.64 11.03 17.72
C HIS A 124 13.11 11.32 18.04
N ASP A 125 13.83 10.35 18.60
CA ASP A 125 15.26 10.45 18.92
C ASP A 125 16.16 10.58 17.68
N TYR A 126 15.73 10.08 16.52
CA TYR A 126 16.43 10.32 15.25
C TYR A 126 16.04 11.67 14.66
N TYR A 127 14.76 12.04 14.72
CA TYR A 127 14.27 13.34 14.28
C TYR A 127 14.98 14.50 14.99
N GLU A 128 15.14 14.44 16.32
CA GLU A 128 15.78 15.50 17.12
C GLU A 128 17.25 15.77 16.76
N ARG A 129 17.94 14.78 16.19
CA ARG A 129 19.36 14.86 15.81
C ARG A 129 19.56 14.82 14.30
N TYR A 130 18.49 14.96 13.52
CA TYR A 130 18.55 15.01 12.06
C TYR A 130 19.13 16.35 11.61
N ARG A 131 20.08 16.32 10.67
CA ARG A 131 20.86 17.51 10.29
C ARG A 131 20.13 18.47 9.34
N TYR A 132 19.03 18.07 8.71
CA TYR A 132 18.35 18.86 7.68
C TYR A 132 17.03 19.45 8.21
N GLU A 133 16.97 20.79 8.36
CA GLU A 133 15.84 21.51 8.96
C GLU A 133 14.63 21.72 8.01
N GLU A 134 14.84 21.79 6.69
CA GLU A 134 13.77 22.16 5.74
C GLU A 134 12.60 21.15 5.70
N GLU A 135 12.87 19.85 5.79
CA GLU A 135 11.83 18.80 5.82
C GLU A 135 10.89 18.95 7.03
N ASN A 136 11.39 19.48 8.15
CA ASN A 136 10.61 19.64 9.38
C ASN A 136 9.49 20.67 9.24
N SER A 137 9.72 21.73 8.45
CA SER A 137 8.73 22.80 8.23
C SER A 137 7.51 22.30 7.47
N ILE A 138 7.73 21.54 6.39
CA ILE A 138 6.67 20.97 5.54
C ILE A 138 5.84 19.95 6.33
N ASP A 139 6.50 19.12 7.14
CA ASP A 139 5.79 18.14 7.97
C ASP A 139 4.89 18.82 9.02
N ASN A 140 5.34 19.90 9.66
CA ASN A 140 4.54 20.67 10.62
C ASN A 140 3.31 21.31 9.97
N GLU A 141 3.48 21.91 8.80
CA GLU A 141 2.38 22.47 8.01
C GLU A 141 1.36 21.41 7.62
N ARG A 142 1.82 20.24 7.15
CA ARG A 142 0.97 19.08 6.86
C ARG A 142 0.22 18.60 8.12
N GLN A 143 0.88 18.54 9.28
CA GLN A 143 0.18 18.18 10.53
C GLN A 143 -0.92 19.20 10.84
N THR A 144 -0.66 20.49 10.65
CA THR A 144 -1.62 21.57 10.91
C THR A 144 -2.82 21.48 9.97
N GLU A 145 -2.58 21.29 8.67
CA GLU A 145 -3.62 21.10 7.64
C GLU A 145 -4.56 19.93 7.98
N LEU A 146 -4.01 18.83 8.49
CA LEU A 146 -4.80 17.68 8.95
C LEU A 146 -5.67 18.00 10.17
N ASP A 147 -5.13 18.70 11.17
CA ASP A 147 -5.92 19.08 12.36
C ASP A 147 -7.02 20.09 12.02
N ASP A 148 -6.73 21.09 11.20
CA ASP A 148 -7.71 22.05 10.72
C ASP A 148 -8.85 21.37 9.95
N ASN A 149 -8.50 20.36 9.13
CA ASN A 149 -9.50 19.55 8.48
C ASN A 149 -10.42 18.82 9.46
N ILE A 150 -9.85 18.24 10.52
CA ILE A 150 -10.62 17.52 11.53
C ILE A 150 -11.55 18.48 12.28
N ILE A 151 -11.07 19.68 12.64
CA ILE A 151 -11.87 20.72 13.29
C ILE A 151 -13.09 21.08 12.42
N GLU A 152 -12.87 21.39 11.14
CA GLU A 152 -13.95 21.78 10.25
C GLU A 152 -14.92 20.62 9.95
N MET A 153 -14.43 19.39 9.81
CA MET A 153 -15.29 18.22 9.63
C MET A 153 -16.15 17.92 10.85
N LYS A 154 -15.60 18.01 12.07
CA LYS A 154 -16.36 17.85 13.32
C LYS A 154 -17.45 18.92 13.46
N LYS A 155 -17.11 20.16 13.13
CA LYS A 155 -18.03 21.32 13.21
C LYS A 155 -19.16 21.25 12.19
N ASN A 156 -18.85 20.89 10.95
CA ASN A 156 -19.80 20.95 9.83
C ASN A 156 -20.45 19.58 9.51
N GLY A 157 -19.99 18.50 10.14
CA GLY A 157 -20.41 17.12 9.89
C GLY A 157 -19.91 16.52 8.57
N GLN A 158 -19.29 17.33 7.70
CA GLN A 158 -18.75 16.95 6.41
C GLN A 158 -17.80 18.04 5.89
N ARG A 159 -16.97 17.71 4.92
CA ARG A 159 -16.20 18.68 4.14
C ARG A 159 -16.11 18.22 2.68
N LYS A 160 -16.05 19.17 1.77
CA LYS A 160 -16.04 18.92 0.32
C LYS A 160 -15.01 19.81 -0.36
N VAL A 161 -14.29 19.24 -1.30
CA VAL A 161 -13.32 19.96 -2.13
C VAL A 161 -13.36 19.50 -3.58
N LYS A 162 -12.90 20.38 -4.46
CA LYS A 162 -12.50 20.08 -5.82
C LYS A 162 -10.97 20.08 -5.89
N ILE A 163 -10.40 19.02 -6.43
CA ILE A 163 -8.96 18.86 -6.60
C ILE A 163 -8.66 18.71 -8.09
N THR A 164 -7.67 19.45 -8.57
CA THR A 164 -7.15 19.36 -9.93
C THR A 164 -5.72 18.85 -9.90
N LEU A 165 -5.45 17.76 -10.61
CA LEU A 165 -4.15 17.09 -10.64
C LEU A 165 -3.58 16.99 -12.05
N LYS A 166 -2.25 16.92 -12.09
CA LYS A 166 -1.46 16.48 -13.24
C LYS A 166 -0.68 15.25 -12.84
N GLN A 167 -0.74 14.20 -13.66
CA GLN A 167 0.06 13.01 -13.48
C GLN A 167 0.81 12.70 -14.78
N SER A 168 2.05 12.23 -14.67
CA SER A 168 2.85 11.83 -15.82
C SER A 168 3.66 10.58 -15.55
N ILE A 169 3.98 9.83 -16.62
CA ILE A 169 4.88 8.68 -16.59
C ILE A 169 5.72 8.63 -17.87
N ALA A 170 6.99 8.32 -17.71
CA ALA A 170 7.92 8.05 -18.81
C ALA A 170 8.98 7.01 -18.37
N PRO A 171 9.55 6.24 -19.29
CA PRO A 171 10.70 5.40 -18.99
C PRO A 171 11.98 6.24 -18.80
N SER A 172 12.77 5.90 -17.78
CA SER A 172 14.06 6.55 -17.46
C SER A 172 15.28 5.73 -17.91
N VAL A 173 15.04 4.57 -18.53
CA VAL A 173 16.06 3.65 -19.03
C VAL A 173 16.05 3.57 -20.55
N THR A 174 17.14 3.04 -21.13
CA THR A 174 17.23 2.82 -22.58
C THR A 174 16.19 1.82 -23.06
N ILE A 175 15.51 2.17 -24.15
CA ILE A 175 14.52 1.36 -24.85
C ILE A 175 14.92 1.30 -26.33
N THR A 176 14.50 0.24 -27.03
CA THR A 176 14.69 0.11 -28.48
C THR A 176 13.36 0.06 -29.22
N ASP A 177 13.33 0.52 -30.49
CA ASP A 177 12.11 0.55 -31.32
C ASP A 177 11.49 -0.85 -31.49
N GLN A 178 12.30 -1.91 -31.35
CA GLN A 178 11.86 -3.30 -31.46
C GLN A 178 11.03 -3.77 -30.25
N GLU A 179 11.01 -2.99 -29.16
CA GLU A 179 10.24 -3.31 -27.96
C GLU A 179 8.76 -2.92 -28.07
N GLY A 180 8.36 -2.09 -29.04
CA GLY A 180 6.97 -1.67 -29.20
C GLY A 180 5.98 -2.81 -29.51
N PRO A 181 4.65 -2.61 -29.34
CA PRO A 181 4.00 -1.41 -28.80
C PRO A 181 4.33 -1.15 -27.33
N PHE A 182 4.21 0.12 -26.93
CA PHE A 182 4.38 0.59 -25.55
C PHE A 182 3.03 0.95 -24.96
N LEU A 183 2.72 0.44 -23.77
CA LEU A 183 1.47 0.66 -23.05
C LEU A 183 1.78 1.26 -21.68
N ALA A 184 1.14 2.38 -21.36
CA ALA A 184 1.21 3.01 -20.05
C ALA A 184 -0.18 3.16 -19.42
N HIS A 185 -0.24 3.02 -18.10
CA HIS A 185 -1.43 3.25 -17.29
C HIS A 185 -1.13 4.32 -16.26
N LEU A 186 -2.01 5.30 -16.11
CA LEU A 186 -2.00 6.24 -14.98
C LEU A 186 -3.31 6.11 -14.18
N PRO A 187 -3.27 6.13 -12.84
CA PRO A 187 -4.47 6.01 -12.03
C PRO A 187 -5.37 7.24 -12.18
N LEU A 188 -6.68 7.04 -12.08
CA LEU A 188 -7.68 8.09 -12.12
C LEU A 188 -8.64 7.96 -10.92
N PRO A 189 -9.23 9.07 -10.46
CA PRO A 189 -10.16 9.06 -9.34
C PRO A 189 -11.40 8.22 -9.66
N ARG A 190 -11.70 7.16 -8.92
CA ARG A 190 -12.90 6.34 -9.12
C ARG A 190 -14.11 6.88 -8.34
N THR A 191 -15.30 6.63 -8.86
CA THR A 191 -16.57 6.87 -8.15
C THR A 191 -16.75 5.82 -7.06
N ASN A 192 -16.78 6.27 -5.80
CA ASN A 192 -16.85 5.39 -4.62
C ASN A 192 -17.86 5.87 -3.55
N GLY A 193 -18.75 6.80 -3.91
CA GLY A 193 -19.68 7.47 -2.99
C GLY A 193 -19.13 8.76 -2.39
N HIS A 194 -17.80 8.91 -2.30
CA HIS A 194 -17.12 10.13 -1.85
C HIS A 194 -16.70 11.00 -3.01
N VAL A 195 -16.22 10.37 -4.08
CA VAL A 195 -16.00 11.03 -5.38
C VAL A 195 -17.24 10.86 -6.24
N ASN A 196 -17.88 11.98 -6.59
CA ASN A 196 -19.14 11.99 -7.35
C ASN A 196 -19.04 12.72 -8.69
N LYS A 197 -17.99 13.52 -8.91
CA LYS A 197 -17.67 14.14 -10.18
C LYS A 197 -16.19 14.00 -10.46
N GLN A 198 -15.87 13.71 -11.70
CA GLN A 198 -14.51 13.62 -12.19
C GLN A 198 -14.48 13.90 -13.69
N GLU A 199 -13.42 14.55 -14.16
CA GLU A 199 -13.24 14.91 -15.56
C GLU A 199 -11.76 14.86 -15.94
N VAL A 200 -11.45 14.23 -17.07
CA VAL A 200 -10.16 14.35 -17.75
C VAL A 200 -10.31 15.43 -18.80
N PHE A 201 -9.55 16.54 -18.66
CA PHE A 201 -9.68 17.69 -19.55
C PHE A 201 -8.46 17.94 -20.45
N ALA A 202 -7.31 17.29 -20.17
CA ALA A 202 -6.16 17.33 -21.06
C ALA A 202 -5.29 16.08 -20.94
N THR A 203 -4.67 15.68 -22.04
CA THR A 203 -3.71 14.56 -22.10
C THR A 203 -2.54 14.89 -23.03
N THR A 204 -1.39 14.27 -22.77
CA THR A 204 -0.26 14.20 -23.70
C THR A 204 0.03 12.74 -24.00
N GLY A 205 0.13 12.42 -25.30
CA GLY A 205 0.26 11.06 -25.80
C GLY A 205 -1.07 10.43 -26.25
N PRO A 206 -1.04 9.40 -27.11
CA PRO A 206 -2.23 8.73 -27.64
C PRO A 206 -2.97 7.93 -26.56
N VAL A 207 -4.18 8.37 -26.22
CA VAL A 207 -5.09 7.66 -25.31
C VAL A 207 -5.68 6.44 -26.02
N LEU A 208 -5.50 5.26 -25.42
CA LEU A 208 -6.10 4.02 -25.88
C LEU A 208 -7.50 3.81 -25.29
N ASP A 209 -7.64 3.98 -23.97
CA ASP A 209 -8.91 3.79 -23.25
C ASP A 209 -8.92 4.57 -21.93
N ILE A 210 -10.12 4.91 -21.44
CA ILE A 210 -10.32 5.44 -20.10
C ILE A 210 -11.30 4.52 -19.38
N ALA A 211 -10.83 3.86 -18.32
CA ALA A 211 -11.65 2.93 -17.55
C ALA A 211 -12.90 3.62 -16.98
N ASN A 212 -14.00 2.86 -16.92
CA ASN A 212 -15.27 3.31 -16.35
C ASN A 212 -15.05 3.93 -14.95
N PRO A 213 -15.75 5.02 -14.59
CA PRO A 213 -15.65 5.64 -13.26
C PRO A 213 -15.81 4.67 -12.07
N THR A 214 -16.54 3.58 -12.25
CA THR A 214 -16.80 2.57 -11.20
C THR A 214 -15.86 1.37 -11.22
N ALA A 215 -14.86 1.34 -12.12
CA ALA A 215 -13.87 0.27 -12.18
C ALA A 215 -13.20 0.06 -10.81
N CYS A 216 -12.95 -1.21 -10.44
CA CYS A 216 -12.29 -1.55 -9.17
C CYS A 216 -10.87 -1.03 -9.10
N GLN A 217 -10.19 -0.92 -10.26
CA GLN A 217 -8.93 -0.20 -10.42
C GLN A 217 -9.07 0.69 -11.66
N ARG A 218 -9.17 2.01 -11.44
CA ARG A 218 -9.48 2.95 -12.51
C ARG A 218 -8.21 3.59 -13.06
N THR A 219 -7.96 3.38 -14.35
CA THR A 219 -6.82 3.96 -15.06
C THR A 219 -7.21 4.59 -16.38
N ILE A 220 -6.41 5.54 -16.84
CA ILE A 220 -6.30 5.90 -18.27
C ILE A 220 -5.13 5.10 -18.87
N ALA A 221 -5.37 4.48 -20.02
CA ALA A 221 -4.38 3.74 -20.78
C ALA A 221 -3.92 4.55 -22.00
N PHE A 222 -2.60 4.60 -22.22
CA PHE A 222 -1.97 5.21 -23.38
C PHE A 222 -1.19 4.17 -24.16
N GLN A 223 -1.22 4.21 -25.49
CA GLN A 223 -0.48 3.26 -26.31
C GLN A 223 0.12 3.90 -27.56
N THR A 224 1.42 3.66 -27.78
CA THR A 224 2.14 4.12 -28.98
C THR A 224 3.11 3.06 -29.49
N ASP A 225 3.40 3.10 -30.79
CA ASP A 225 4.51 2.36 -31.41
C ASP A 225 5.75 3.24 -31.60
N ASN A 226 5.65 4.56 -31.38
CA ASN A 226 6.74 5.51 -31.58
C ASN A 226 7.59 5.65 -30.31
N ILE A 227 8.87 5.24 -30.39
CA ILE A 227 9.83 5.37 -29.29
C ILE A 227 10.07 6.83 -28.85
N ASN A 228 9.79 7.80 -29.72
CA ASN A 228 10.01 9.21 -29.40
C ASN A 228 8.83 9.81 -28.61
N ASP A 229 7.73 9.08 -28.46
CA ASP A 229 6.49 9.54 -27.83
C ASP A 229 6.16 8.74 -26.54
N LEU A 230 7.17 8.44 -25.71
CA LEU A 230 7.00 7.64 -24.48
C LEU A 230 6.71 8.45 -23.22
N PHE A 231 6.52 9.76 -23.35
CA PHE A 231 6.05 10.61 -22.27
C PHE A 231 4.52 10.71 -22.33
N PHE A 232 3.87 10.24 -21.26
CA PHE A 232 2.42 10.31 -21.12
C PHE A 232 2.03 11.22 -19.96
N GLU A 233 1.02 12.05 -20.16
CA GLU A 233 0.49 12.97 -19.14
C GLU A 233 -1.04 12.99 -19.17
N VAL A 234 -1.65 13.10 -17.99
CA VAL A 234 -3.07 13.39 -17.84
C VAL A 234 -3.28 14.53 -16.85
N LYS A 235 -4.16 15.48 -17.20
CA LYS A 235 -4.71 16.46 -16.28
C LYS A 235 -6.19 16.18 -16.08
N HIS A 236 -6.57 16.08 -14.81
CA HIS A 236 -7.92 15.73 -14.42
C HIS A 236 -8.32 16.46 -13.15
N GLU A 237 -9.62 16.54 -12.93
CA GLU A 237 -10.19 17.09 -11.71
C GLU A 237 -11.25 16.16 -11.14
N TYR A 238 -11.46 16.25 -9.83
CA TYR A 238 -12.50 15.51 -9.13
C TYR A 238 -13.01 16.26 -7.91
N GLU A 239 -14.28 16.02 -7.57
CA GLU A 239 -14.88 16.49 -6.32
C GLU A 239 -14.91 15.34 -5.32
N ILE A 240 -14.31 15.51 -4.14
CA ILE A 240 -14.38 14.56 -3.04
C ILE A 240 -15.14 15.17 -1.85
N LYS A 241 -16.03 14.38 -1.27
CA LYS A 241 -16.78 14.68 -0.06
C LYS A 241 -16.45 13.67 1.03
N ALA A 242 -15.98 14.15 2.18
CA ALA A 242 -15.79 13.35 3.37
C ALA A 242 -16.89 13.68 4.40
N ASN A 243 -17.50 12.66 5.01
CA ASN A 243 -18.47 12.83 6.10
C ASN A 243 -17.78 12.55 7.43
N TYR A 244 -18.22 13.23 8.49
CA TYR A 244 -17.77 12.95 9.85
C TYR A 244 -18.73 11.97 10.55
N HIS A 245 -18.16 10.94 11.17
CA HIS A 245 -18.80 9.93 11.98
C HIS A 245 -18.15 9.93 13.37
N ASP A 246 -18.94 10.21 14.41
CA ASP A 246 -18.48 10.11 15.78
C ASP A 246 -18.72 8.70 16.33
N LEU A 247 -17.83 7.77 15.99
CA LEU A 247 -17.97 6.37 16.43
C LEU A 247 -17.78 6.20 17.94
N PHE A 248 -17.13 7.14 18.62
CA PHE A 248 -16.97 7.09 20.07
C PHE A 248 -18.27 7.50 20.78
N ASP A 249 -18.98 8.51 20.26
CA ASP A 249 -20.33 8.83 20.71
C ASP A 249 -21.29 7.64 20.52
N VAL A 250 -21.22 6.97 19.36
CA VAL A 250 -22.03 5.75 19.12
C VAL A 250 -21.70 4.65 20.13
N MET A 251 -20.43 4.38 20.37
CA MET A 251 -19.99 3.36 21.33
C MET A 251 -20.43 3.70 22.77
N GLU A 252 -20.47 4.99 23.13
CA GLU A 252 -20.92 5.45 24.45
C GLU A 252 -22.45 5.40 24.59
N ASN A 253 -23.20 5.83 23.57
CA ASN A 253 -24.63 6.10 23.69
C ASN A 253 -25.54 5.00 23.12
N GLN A 254 -25.08 4.20 22.15
CA GLN A 254 -25.87 3.13 21.53
C GLN A 254 -25.56 1.76 22.16
N LYS A 255 -26.23 1.47 23.28
CA LYS A 255 -25.98 0.24 24.06
C LYS A 255 -26.42 -1.06 23.38
N ASP A 256 -27.31 -0.99 22.40
CA ASP A 256 -27.86 -2.13 21.65
C ASP A 256 -27.19 -2.34 20.28
N PHE A 257 -25.97 -1.83 20.09
CA PHE A 257 -25.23 -2.01 18.85
C PHE A 257 -25.06 -3.51 18.48
N PRO A 258 -25.27 -3.92 17.22
CA PRO A 258 -25.29 -5.34 16.86
C PRO A 258 -23.97 -6.08 17.13
N LYS A 259 -24.08 -7.28 17.74
CA LYS A 259 -22.96 -8.21 17.94
C LYS A 259 -22.57 -9.03 16.71
N LYS A 260 -23.48 -9.11 15.72
CA LYS A 260 -23.33 -9.86 14.48
C LYS A 260 -24.17 -9.22 13.38
N LEU A 261 -23.78 -9.44 12.14
CA LEU A 261 -24.57 -9.09 10.96
C LEU A 261 -25.86 -9.91 10.87
N SER A 262 -26.87 -9.37 10.19
CA SER A 262 -28.02 -10.13 9.70
C SER A 262 -27.61 -11.15 8.64
N ASP A 263 -28.48 -12.11 8.33
CA ASP A 263 -28.17 -13.09 7.29
C ASP A 263 -28.21 -12.47 5.89
N GLU A 264 -29.03 -11.44 5.68
CA GLU A 264 -29.02 -10.63 4.46
C GLU A 264 -27.69 -9.87 4.30
N GLU A 265 -27.18 -9.23 5.36
CA GLU A 265 -25.91 -8.51 5.34
C GLU A 265 -24.73 -9.46 5.09
N LYS A 266 -24.70 -10.65 5.72
CA LYS A 266 -23.67 -11.66 5.45
C LYS A 266 -23.66 -12.10 3.99
N LYS A 267 -24.84 -12.30 3.40
CA LYS A 267 -24.97 -12.67 1.99
C LYS A 267 -24.54 -11.52 1.08
N GLN A 268 -24.92 -10.29 1.41
CA GLN A 268 -24.56 -9.09 0.65
C GLN A 268 -23.04 -8.87 0.64
N PHE A 269 -22.38 -9.06 1.80
CA PHE A 269 -20.97 -8.76 1.99
C PHE A 269 -20.08 -10.01 2.07
N GLN A 270 -20.48 -11.10 1.42
CA GLN A 270 -19.76 -12.37 1.49
C GLN A 270 -18.29 -12.24 1.06
N ASN A 271 -17.99 -11.38 0.09
CA ASN A 271 -16.63 -11.18 -0.42
C ASN A 271 -15.78 -10.38 0.57
N GLU A 272 -16.37 -9.36 1.19
CA GLU A 272 -15.73 -8.54 2.22
C GLU A 272 -15.64 -9.24 3.58
N LEU A 273 -16.16 -10.46 3.69
CA LEU A 273 -16.01 -11.35 4.84
C LEU A 273 -15.06 -12.53 4.56
N ALA A 274 -14.71 -12.77 3.29
CA ALA A 274 -13.91 -13.92 2.87
C ALA A 274 -12.40 -13.62 2.85
N GLU A 275 -11.60 -14.68 2.86
CA GLU A 275 -10.18 -14.61 2.51
C GLU A 275 -10.00 -14.13 1.07
N LYS A 276 -8.85 -13.51 0.80
CA LYS A 276 -8.39 -13.18 -0.54
C LYS A 276 -6.89 -13.45 -0.62
N SER A 277 -6.57 -14.61 -1.18
CA SER A 277 -5.19 -15.07 -1.33
C SER A 277 -4.38 -14.15 -2.25
N PRO A 278 -3.10 -13.87 -1.92
CA PRO A 278 -2.34 -14.43 -0.80
C PRO A 278 -2.24 -13.49 0.41
N HIS A 279 -2.82 -12.30 0.35
CA HIS A 279 -2.54 -11.23 1.32
C HIS A 279 -3.55 -11.10 2.45
N ILE A 280 -4.79 -11.59 2.26
CA ILE A 280 -5.84 -11.66 3.29
C ILE A 280 -6.11 -13.15 3.54
N LEU A 281 -5.46 -13.73 4.54
CA LEU A 281 -5.59 -15.14 4.90
C LEU A 281 -5.89 -15.29 6.40
N PHE A 282 -6.74 -16.24 6.77
CA PHE A 282 -7.16 -16.51 8.13
C PHE A 282 -6.28 -17.60 8.73
N THR A 283 -5.10 -17.19 9.19
CA THR A 283 -4.11 -18.13 9.74
C THR A 283 -4.36 -18.43 11.22
N ASP A 284 -3.87 -19.57 11.69
CA ASP A 284 -3.94 -19.96 13.11
C ASP A 284 -3.30 -18.92 14.05
N PHE A 285 -2.26 -18.23 13.57
CA PHE A 285 -1.63 -17.15 14.34
C PHE A 285 -2.56 -15.95 14.49
N LEU A 286 -3.18 -15.51 13.39
CA LEU A 286 -4.11 -14.38 13.41
C LEU A 286 -5.38 -14.68 14.22
N ASP A 287 -5.86 -15.93 14.21
CA ASP A 287 -7.00 -16.34 15.04
C ASP A 287 -6.70 -16.21 16.54
N LYS A 288 -5.54 -16.70 16.97
CA LYS A 288 -5.08 -16.56 18.36
C LYS A 288 -4.87 -15.10 18.75
N LEU A 289 -4.24 -14.31 17.87
CA LEU A 289 -4.03 -12.89 18.09
C LEU A 289 -5.37 -12.15 18.24
N LEU A 290 -6.35 -12.43 17.38
CA LEU A 290 -7.68 -11.83 17.46
C LEU A 290 -8.41 -12.18 18.76
N ALA A 291 -8.22 -13.41 19.27
CA ALA A 291 -8.78 -13.86 20.54
C ALA A 291 -8.16 -13.16 21.76
N GLU A 292 -6.95 -12.58 21.66
CA GLU A 292 -6.34 -11.78 22.73
C GLU A 292 -6.99 -10.40 22.86
N MET A 293 -7.52 -9.84 21.76
CA MET A 293 -8.04 -8.46 21.73
C MET A 293 -9.58 -8.38 21.70
N THR A 294 -10.28 -9.43 21.31
CA THR A 294 -11.75 -9.46 21.21
C THR A 294 -12.39 -10.52 22.09
N THR A 295 -13.67 -10.31 22.45
CA THR A 295 -14.47 -11.30 23.17
C THR A 295 -15.83 -11.51 22.50
N LYS A 296 -16.52 -12.59 22.84
CA LYS A 296 -17.88 -12.88 22.34
C LYS A 296 -18.92 -11.87 22.83
N GLU A 297 -18.64 -11.16 23.92
CA GLU A 297 -19.57 -10.16 24.47
C GLU A 297 -19.52 -8.83 23.73
N MET A 298 -18.40 -8.53 23.06
CA MET A 298 -18.24 -7.29 22.31
C MET A 298 -19.15 -7.22 21.10
N ASN A 299 -19.69 -6.04 20.84
CA ASN A 299 -20.39 -5.73 19.60
C ASN A 299 -19.41 -5.50 18.43
N LEU A 300 -19.91 -5.37 17.20
CA LEU A 300 -19.06 -5.23 16.01
C LEU A 300 -18.23 -3.93 16.01
N LEU A 301 -18.76 -2.84 16.56
CA LEU A 301 -18.04 -1.57 16.67
C LEU A 301 -16.89 -1.66 17.69
N GLU A 302 -17.14 -2.26 18.86
CA GLU A 302 -16.11 -2.48 19.89
C GLU A 302 -14.98 -3.38 19.38
N LYS A 303 -15.31 -4.43 18.61
CA LYS A 303 -14.32 -5.30 17.96
C LYS A 303 -13.48 -4.52 16.94
N ALA A 304 -14.12 -3.75 16.06
CA ALA A 304 -13.42 -2.91 15.09
C ALA A 304 -12.46 -1.94 15.79
N TYR A 305 -12.88 -1.33 16.90
CA TYR A 305 -12.04 -0.41 17.67
C TYR A 305 -10.85 -1.12 18.29
N LYS A 306 -11.02 -2.32 18.87
CA LYS A 306 -9.91 -3.09 19.45
C LYS A 306 -8.88 -3.49 18.40
N ILE A 307 -9.34 -3.83 17.20
CA ILE A 307 -8.46 -4.12 16.06
C ILE A 307 -7.72 -2.85 15.62
N TYR A 308 -8.41 -1.71 15.47
CA TYR A 308 -7.79 -0.43 15.15
C TYR A 308 -6.75 -0.01 16.19
N GLU A 309 -7.09 -0.11 17.48
CA GLU A 309 -6.19 0.16 18.61
C GLU A 309 -4.96 -0.74 18.55
N PHE A 310 -5.14 -2.05 18.30
CA PHE A 310 -4.01 -2.95 18.14
C PHE A 310 -3.07 -2.51 17.00
N VAL A 311 -3.60 -2.29 15.79
CA VAL A 311 -2.77 -1.92 14.63
C VAL A 311 -2.05 -0.60 14.89
N THR A 312 -2.75 0.42 15.37
CA THR A 312 -2.17 1.77 15.55
C THR A 312 -1.20 1.91 16.73
N THR A 313 -1.28 1.02 17.73
CA THR A 313 -0.45 1.10 18.94
C THR A 313 0.63 0.03 19.03
N LYS A 314 0.52 -1.05 18.25
CA LYS A 314 1.49 -2.17 18.25
C LYS A 314 2.28 -2.30 16.96
N VAL A 315 1.80 -1.78 15.83
CA VAL A 315 2.53 -1.84 14.56
C VAL A 315 3.34 -0.57 14.35
N ASN A 316 4.64 -0.73 14.13
CA ASN A 316 5.53 0.36 13.76
C ASN A 316 5.42 0.63 12.25
N TYR A 317 5.34 1.91 11.89
CA TYR A 317 5.40 2.27 10.48
C TYR A 317 6.76 1.91 9.91
N SER A 318 6.79 1.35 8.70
CA SER A 318 8.03 1.17 7.95
C SER A 318 7.78 1.27 6.46
N TYR A 319 8.66 1.96 5.72
CA TYR A 319 8.72 1.76 4.28
C TYR A 319 9.00 0.29 3.97
N MET A 320 8.21 -0.26 3.05
CA MET A 320 8.23 -1.67 2.70
C MET A 320 8.90 -1.89 1.36
N ARG A 321 9.48 -3.08 1.21
CA ARG A 321 9.77 -3.65 -0.10
C ARG A 321 8.49 -3.87 -0.89
N GLU A 322 8.60 -4.01 -2.21
CA GLU A 322 7.48 -4.25 -3.12
C GLU A 322 6.58 -5.40 -2.61
N TYR A 323 5.27 -5.13 -2.51
CA TYR A 323 4.32 -5.97 -1.76
C TYR A 323 4.22 -7.41 -2.25
N PHE A 324 4.29 -7.63 -3.56
CA PHE A 324 4.24 -8.99 -4.13
C PHE A 324 5.46 -9.85 -3.76
N THR A 325 6.50 -9.27 -3.18
CA THR A 325 7.64 -10.03 -2.60
C THR A 325 7.35 -10.54 -1.19
N ILE A 326 6.22 -10.14 -0.58
CA ILE A 326 5.73 -10.56 0.73
C ILE A 326 4.68 -11.67 0.49
N PRO A 327 4.94 -12.93 0.90
CA PRO A 327 4.02 -14.03 0.61
C PRO A 327 2.61 -13.82 1.18
N ASN A 328 2.49 -13.41 2.45
CA ASN A 328 1.24 -13.05 3.10
C ASN A 328 1.44 -11.76 3.91
N ILE A 329 0.80 -10.67 3.47
CA ILE A 329 0.99 -9.35 4.08
C ILE A 329 0.35 -9.27 5.46
N SER A 330 -0.85 -9.81 5.63
CA SER A 330 -1.57 -9.77 6.91
C SER A 330 -0.78 -10.43 8.04
N GLU A 331 -0.31 -11.66 7.84
CA GLU A 331 0.50 -12.37 8.82
C GLU A 331 1.89 -11.76 8.99
N TYR A 332 2.52 -11.31 7.89
CA TYR A 332 3.80 -10.60 7.96
C TYR A 332 3.71 -9.38 8.89
N CYS A 333 2.68 -8.54 8.72
CA CYS A 333 2.46 -7.34 9.53
C CYS A 333 2.31 -7.69 11.01
N ALA A 334 1.49 -8.69 11.31
CA ALA A 334 1.18 -9.07 12.68
C ALA A 334 2.37 -9.71 13.41
N VAL A 335 3.14 -10.57 12.73
CA VAL A 335 4.33 -11.23 13.31
C VAL A 335 5.46 -10.24 13.52
N ASN A 336 5.72 -9.38 12.53
CA ASN A 336 6.85 -8.45 12.59
C ASN A 336 6.51 -7.12 13.28
N GLN A 337 5.22 -6.88 13.54
CA GLN A 337 4.71 -5.63 14.11
C GLN A 337 5.22 -4.40 13.34
N LYS A 338 5.25 -4.52 12.01
CA LYS A 338 5.87 -3.54 11.12
C LYS A 338 5.17 -3.51 9.76
N GLY A 339 4.93 -2.32 9.23
CA GLY A 339 4.31 -2.12 7.92
C GLY A 339 4.04 -0.65 7.58
N ASP A 340 3.99 -0.31 6.30
CA ASP A 340 3.49 0.99 5.83
C ASP A 340 1.94 1.00 5.78
N CYS A 341 1.35 1.99 5.10
CA CYS A 341 -0.09 2.19 5.02
C CYS A 341 -0.84 0.97 4.51
N GLY A 342 -0.39 0.39 3.40
CA GLY A 342 -1.05 -0.76 2.83
C GLY A 342 -0.88 -2.02 3.68
N VAL A 343 0.31 -2.27 4.22
CA VAL A 343 0.52 -3.43 5.11
C VAL A 343 -0.33 -3.33 6.39
N GLN A 344 -0.50 -2.13 6.95
CA GLN A 344 -1.39 -1.91 8.09
C GLN A 344 -2.87 -2.02 7.72
N ALA A 345 -3.28 -1.49 6.57
CA ALA A 345 -4.67 -1.59 6.09
C ALA A 345 -5.07 -3.05 5.85
N ILE A 346 -4.22 -3.87 5.22
CA ILE A 346 -4.47 -5.31 5.02
C ILE A 346 -4.61 -6.05 6.35
N LEU A 347 -3.77 -5.76 7.35
CA LEU A 347 -3.90 -6.37 8.68
C LEU A 347 -5.23 -5.98 9.34
N PHE A 348 -5.58 -4.70 9.34
CA PHE A 348 -6.85 -4.23 9.89
C PHE A 348 -8.05 -4.90 9.19
N ILE A 349 -8.03 -4.95 7.86
CA ILE A 349 -9.07 -5.62 7.05
C ILE A 349 -9.16 -7.08 7.45
N THR A 350 -8.04 -7.82 7.46
CA THR A 350 -8.01 -9.27 7.72
C THR A 350 -8.61 -9.59 9.10
N LEU A 351 -8.18 -8.88 10.15
CA LEU A 351 -8.71 -9.06 11.49
C LEU A 351 -10.20 -8.67 11.58
N CYS A 352 -10.65 -7.63 10.88
CA CYS A 352 -12.06 -7.27 10.78
C CYS A 352 -12.88 -8.41 10.13
N ARG A 353 -12.43 -8.96 9.01
CA ARG A 353 -13.11 -10.07 8.33
C ARG A 353 -13.24 -11.29 9.23
N MET A 354 -12.16 -11.67 9.91
CA MET A 354 -12.14 -12.75 10.91
C MET A 354 -13.10 -12.50 12.08
N ALA A 355 -13.25 -11.23 12.50
CA ALA A 355 -14.18 -10.82 13.54
C ALA A 355 -15.65 -10.76 13.09
N GLY A 356 -15.94 -11.06 11.82
CA GLY A 356 -17.27 -11.00 11.22
C GLY A 356 -17.71 -9.60 10.79
N ILE A 357 -16.75 -8.69 10.57
CA ILE A 357 -16.96 -7.31 10.14
C ILE A 357 -16.56 -7.22 8.66
N PRO A 358 -17.46 -6.88 7.73
CA PRO A 358 -17.10 -6.74 6.34
C PRO A 358 -16.09 -5.59 6.19
N ALA A 359 -14.97 -5.87 5.57
CA ALA A 359 -13.92 -4.88 5.37
C ALA A 359 -13.27 -5.03 3.98
N LYS A 360 -12.88 -3.91 3.38
CA LYS A 360 -12.23 -3.90 2.07
C LYS A 360 -11.19 -2.79 1.94
N TRP A 361 -10.33 -2.97 0.94
CA TRP A 361 -9.25 -2.08 0.59
C TRP A 361 -9.74 -0.86 -0.18
N GLU A 362 -9.12 0.29 0.03
CA GLU A 362 -9.22 1.41 -0.89
C GLU A 362 -7.86 2.13 -0.90
N SER A 363 -7.38 2.52 -2.08
CA SER A 363 -6.09 3.21 -2.22
C SER A 363 -6.05 4.13 -3.41
N GLY A 364 -5.00 4.93 -3.50
CA GLY A 364 -4.74 5.83 -4.62
C GLY A 364 -3.70 6.86 -4.23
N LEU A 365 -4.10 8.11 -3.99
CA LEU A 365 -3.16 9.15 -3.59
C LEU A 365 -3.64 9.92 -2.36
N TYR A 366 -2.71 10.29 -1.48
CA TYR A 366 -2.82 11.42 -0.57
C TYR A 366 -2.42 12.69 -1.29
N ILE A 367 -3.31 13.70 -1.30
CA ILE A 367 -3.15 14.95 -2.04
C ILE A 367 -3.48 16.12 -1.13
N SER A 368 -2.44 16.76 -0.63
CA SER A 368 -2.50 17.96 0.21
C SER A 368 -1.70 19.09 -0.44
N GLU A 369 -1.80 20.32 0.07
CA GLU A 369 -0.99 21.44 -0.45
C GLU A 369 0.52 21.19 -0.31
N TYR A 370 0.91 20.40 0.70
CA TYR A 370 2.30 20.17 1.09
C TYR A 370 2.88 18.85 0.59
N THR A 371 2.04 17.85 0.30
CA THR A 371 2.52 16.52 -0.08
C THR A 371 1.56 15.82 -1.05
N GLN A 372 2.12 15.15 -2.05
CA GLN A 372 1.39 14.28 -2.96
C GLN A 372 2.08 12.92 -3.06
N GLY A 373 1.35 11.83 -2.86
CA GLY A 373 1.95 10.50 -3.00
C GLY A 373 0.99 9.33 -2.75
N PRO A 374 1.44 8.10 -3.00
CA PRO A 374 0.67 6.89 -2.74
C PRO A 374 0.21 6.79 -1.29
N HIS A 375 -1.00 6.30 -1.09
CA HIS A 375 -1.54 6.02 0.23
C HIS A 375 -2.69 5.01 0.17
N ASP A 376 -2.77 4.18 1.22
CA ASP A 376 -3.73 3.09 1.35
C ASP A 376 -4.52 3.24 2.65
N TRP A 377 -5.79 2.84 2.61
CA TRP A 377 -6.65 2.84 3.77
C TRP A 377 -7.68 1.70 3.71
N ALA A 378 -8.42 1.54 4.80
CA ALA A 378 -9.45 0.51 4.92
C ALA A 378 -10.84 1.12 4.96
N LYS A 379 -11.81 0.37 4.43
CA LYS A 379 -13.24 0.57 4.65
C LYS A 379 -13.78 -0.61 5.42
N PHE A 380 -14.68 -0.35 6.36
CA PHE A 380 -15.38 -1.41 7.09
C PHE A 380 -16.86 -1.06 7.28
N TYR A 381 -17.70 -2.08 7.30
CA TYR A 381 -19.14 -1.95 7.41
C TYR A 381 -19.60 -2.17 8.85
N LEU A 382 -20.39 -1.22 9.33
CA LEU A 382 -21.03 -1.27 10.63
C LEU A 382 -22.55 -1.23 10.46
N PRO A 383 -23.31 -2.21 10.98
CA PRO A 383 -24.77 -2.17 10.97
C PRO A 383 -25.28 -0.85 11.56
N THR A 384 -26.40 -0.34 11.04
CA THR A 384 -27.02 0.95 11.42
C THR A 384 -26.25 2.22 11.02
N ILE A 385 -24.97 2.12 10.62
CA ILE A 385 -24.15 3.26 10.17
C ILE A 385 -23.85 3.16 8.66
N GLY A 386 -23.45 1.98 8.19
CA GLY A 386 -22.99 1.76 6.82
C GLY A 386 -21.47 1.61 6.73
N TRP A 387 -20.92 1.93 5.55
CA TRP A 387 -19.48 1.90 5.31
C TRP A 387 -18.81 3.13 5.91
N VAL A 388 -17.85 2.89 6.79
CA VAL A 388 -16.97 3.88 7.41
C VAL A 388 -15.51 3.56 7.10
N TYR A 389 -14.60 4.43 7.52
CA TYR A 389 -13.18 4.39 7.14
C TYR A 389 -12.28 4.12 8.33
N ALA A 390 -11.16 3.44 8.09
CA ALA A 390 -10.05 3.38 9.03
C ALA A 390 -8.74 3.69 8.30
N ASP A 391 -8.02 4.71 8.78
CA ASP A 391 -6.65 4.99 8.34
C ASP A 391 -5.69 4.64 9.49
N ALA A 392 -5.21 3.40 9.49
CA ALA A 392 -4.32 2.92 10.53
C ALA A 392 -2.94 3.58 10.48
N SER A 393 -2.48 4.00 9.30
CA SER A 393 -1.18 4.66 9.14
C SER A 393 -1.18 6.06 9.75
N PHE A 394 -2.15 6.90 9.37
CA PHE A 394 -2.25 8.26 9.92
C PHE A 394 -2.71 8.21 11.37
N GLY A 395 -3.58 7.26 11.73
CA GLY A 395 -3.93 6.94 13.11
C GLY A 395 -2.72 6.58 13.98
N GLY A 396 -1.89 5.65 13.53
CA GLY A 396 -0.67 5.24 14.23
C GLY A 396 0.35 6.37 14.33
N SER A 397 0.46 7.22 13.30
CA SER A 397 1.26 8.45 13.37
C SER A 397 0.76 9.41 14.44
N ALA A 398 -0.55 9.64 14.51
CA ALA A 398 -1.17 10.49 15.52
C ALA A 398 -0.97 9.94 16.94
N TYR A 399 -1.11 8.63 17.12
CA TYR A 399 -0.85 7.98 18.41
C TYR A 399 0.61 8.17 18.87
N ARG A 400 1.58 7.93 17.99
CA ARG A 400 3.00 8.16 18.29
C ARG A 400 3.31 9.63 18.61
N GLY A 401 2.64 10.56 17.93
CA GLY A 401 2.74 12.00 18.19
C GLY A 401 1.88 12.51 19.35
N HIS A 402 1.27 11.62 20.16
CA HIS A 402 0.39 11.95 21.28
C HIS A 402 -0.85 12.80 20.91
N ASN A 403 -1.25 12.83 19.64
CA ASN A 403 -2.46 13.51 19.16
C ASN A 403 -3.66 12.56 19.23
N THR A 404 -4.26 12.47 20.42
CA THR A 404 -5.40 11.57 20.69
C THR A 404 -6.64 11.93 19.86
N GLU A 405 -6.87 13.21 19.58
CA GLU A 405 -8.02 13.66 18.80
C GLU A 405 -7.94 13.18 17.35
N ARG A 406 -6.77 13.29 16.73
CA ARG A 406 -6.53 12.78 15.38
C ARG A 406 -6.51 11.26 15.33
N TRP A 407 -5.95 10.60 16.34
CA TRP A 407 -5.99 9.13 16.44
C TRP A 407 -7.44 8.63 16.47
N LYS A 408 -8.30 9.22 17.30
CA LYS A 408 -9.73 8.86 17.33
C LYS A 408 -10.44 9.17 16.02
N TYR A 409 -10.13 10.30 15.40
CA TYR A 409 -10.75 10.70 14.12
C TYR A 409 -10.57 9.62 13.04
N TYR A 410 -9.36 9.09 12.86
CA TYR A 410 -9.08 8.08 11.84
C TYR A 410 -9.67 6.68 12.12
N PHE A 411 -10.43 6.51 13.20
CA PHE A 411 -11.34 5.39 13.40
C PHE A 411 -12.79 5.82 13.11
N GLY A 412 -13.21 5.63 11.86
CA GLY A 412 -14.53 5.98 11.35
C GLY A 412 -14.50 7.01 10.22
N ASN A 413 -13.40 7.75 10.08
CA ASN A 413 -13.32 8.90 9.17
C ASN A 413 -12.11 8.82 8.24
N LEU A 414 -12.23 9.56 7.13
CA LEU A 414 -11.17 9.85 6.18
C LEU A 414 -11.20 11.35 5.89
N ASP A 415 -10.05 11.94 5.62
CA ASP A 415 -9.96 13.35 5.25
C ASP A 415 -10.27 13.59 3.75
N ILE A 416 -10.34 14.86 3.37
CA ILE A 416 -10.63 15.30 2.00
C ILE A 416 -9.42 15.25 1.05
N PHE A 417 -8.24 14.89 1.54
CA PHE A 417 -6.97 14.92 0.82
C PHE A 417 -6.73 13.60 0.08
N ARG A 418 -7.76 12.99 -0.51
CA ARG A 418 -7.70 11.63 -1.04
C ARG A 418 -8.15 11.56 -2.49
N MET A 419 -7.37 10.89 -3.32
CA MET A 419 -7.76 10.44 -4.66
C MET A 419 -7.95 8.92 -4.63
N PRO A 420 -9.17 8.40 -4.39
CA PRO A 420 -9.40 6.96 -4.49
C PRO A 420 -9.24 6.51 -5.95
N ALA A 421 -8.37 5.54 -6.22
CA ALA A 421 -8.19 4.94 -7.55
C ALA A 421 -8.58 3.44 -7.57
N ASN A 422 -8.45 2.77 -6.42
CA ASN A 422 -8.66 1.33 -6.27
C ASN A 422 -9.69 1.03 -5.16
N ASP A 423 -10.48 -0.05 -5.31
CA ASP A 423 -11.51 -0.50 -4.35
C ASP A 423 -11.29 -1.92 -3.80
N ASP A 424 -10.24 -2.57 -4.28
CA ASP A 424 -9.89 -3.93 -3.92
C ASP A 424 -8.41 -4.16 -4.28
N ILE A 425 -7.76 -5.10 -3.60
CA ILE A 425 -6.42 -5.55 -3.96
C ILE A 425 -6.48 -6.45 -5.19
N GLN A 426 -5.42 -6.50 -5.98
CA GLN A 426 -5.26 -7.45 -7.10
C GLN A 426 -6.38 -7.35 -8.15
N ALA A 427 -6.99 -6.18 -8.30
CA ALA A 427 -7.95 -5.94 -9.37
C ALA A 427 -7.21 -5.73 -10.71
N ASP A 428 -7.75 -6.26 -11.79
CA ASP A 428 -7.19 -6.06 -13.12
C ASP A 428 -7.53 -4.68 -13.71
N PHE A 429 -6.71 -4.25 -14.66
CA PHE A 429 -7.00 -3.10 -15.52
C PHE A 429 -8.04 -3.45 -16.59
N THR A 430 -8.83 -2.45 -17.01
CA THR A 430 -9.74 -2.58 -18.17
C THR A 430 -8.97 -2.96 -19.44
N VAL A 431 -7.84 -2.30 -19.70
CA VAL A 431 -6.88 -2.70 -20.72
C VAL A 431 -5.85 -3.59 -20.05
N ALA A 432 -5.89 -4.88 -20.36
CA ALA A 432 -4.99 -5.85 -19.75
C ALA A 432 -3.55 -5.64 -20.22
N LYS A 433 -2.63 -5.61 -19.25
CA LYS A 433 -1.19 -5.72 -19.49
C LYS A 433 -0.82 -7.14 -19.92
N LYS A 434 0.17 -7.27 -20.81
CA LYS A 434 0.71 -8.55 -21.26
C LYS A 434 1.91 -9.02 -20.43
N GLN A 435 2.59 -8.08 -19.80
CA GLN A 435 3.72 -8.33 -18.94
C GLN A 435 3.26 -8.32 -17.47
N LEU A 436 4.11 -8.86 -16.60
CA LEU A 436 3.86 -8.82 -15.16
C LEU A 436 3.70 -7.36 -14.70
N ARG A 437 2.64 -7.08 -13.94
CA ARG A 437 2.39 -5.77 -13.34
C ARG A 437 3.58 -5.33 -12.49
N ALA A 438 3.94 -4.05 -12.58
CA ALA A 438 4.96 -3.47 -11.70
C ALA A 438 4.44 -3.50 -10.24
N ASP A 439 3.14 -3.27 -10.09
CA ASP A 439 2.40 -3.34 -8.85
C ASP A 439 1.10 -4.12 -9.09
N PRO A 440 1.13 -5.46 -8.89
CA PRO A 440 -0.05 -6.30 -9.03
C PRO A 440 -1.06 -6.12 -7.89
N ILE A 441 -0.79 -5.24 -6.91
CA ILE A 441 -1.69 -5.03 -5.78
C ILE A 441 -2.67 -3.92 -6.12
N ASP A 442 -2.19 -2.72 -6.45
CA ASP A 442 -3.10 -1.57 -6.58
C ASP A 442 -2.60 -0.34 -7.37
N ASN A 443 -1.52 -0.40 -8.15
CA ASN A 443 -1.05 0.69 -9.06
C ASN A 443 -1.44 2.14 -8.67
N GLN A 444 -0.64 2.76 -7.82
CA GLN A 444 -0.85 4.14 -7.37
C GLN A 444 0.04 5.16 -8.10
N ARG A 445 1.09 4.69 -8.79
CA ARG A 445 2.14 5.53 -9.41
C ARG A 445 2.06 5.55 -10.94
N GLY A 446 1.27 4.65 -11.52
CA GLY A 446 1.27 4.34 -12.94
C GLY A 446 2.18 3.16 -13.27
N GLU A 447 1.90 2.52 -14.39
CA GLU A 447 2.68 1.38 -14.88
C GLU A 447 2.97 1.51 -16.36
N PHE A 448 4.10 0.93 -16.80
CA PHE A 448 4.51 0.92 -18.19
C PHE A 448 4.93 -0.50 -18.59
N GLU A 449 4.64 -0.90 -19.82
CA GLU A 449 5.18 -2.09 -20.45
C GLU A 449 5.53 -1.86 -21.92
N SER A 450 6.49 -2.63 -22.39
CA SER A 450 6.71 -2.87 -23.81
C SER A 450 6.18 -4.26 -24.18
N ASN A 451 6.18 -4.59 -25.47
CA ASN A 451 5.83 -5.93 -25.92
C ASN A 451 6.83 -7.00 -25.44
N GLN A 452 8.01 -6.61 -24.97
CA GLN A 452 9.07 -7.52 -24.52
C GLN A 452 9.16 -7.64 -23.00
N ARG A 453 8.85 -6.57 -22.24
CA ARG A 453 9.05 -6.54 -20.78
C ARG A 453 8.18 -5.52 -20.06
N SER A 454 8.00 -5.72 -18.76
CA SER A 454 7.46 -4.72 -17.85
C SER A 454 8.59 -3.85 -17.30
N PHE A 455 8.25 -2.65 -16.80
CA PHE A 455 9.18 -1.71 -16.21
C PHE A 455 8.90 -1.58 -14.71
N ARG A 456 9.96 -1.59 -13.91
CA ARG A 456 9.90 -1.35 -12.46
C ARG A 456 9.92 0.14 -12.15
N PHE A 457 9.54 0.52 -10.95
CA PHE A 457 9.42 1.93 -10.57
C PHE A 457 10.74 2.70 -10.57
N ASN A 458 11.88 2.04 -10.47
CA ASN A 458 13.20 2.66 -10.64
C ASN A 458 13.62 2.83 -12.10
N GLU A 459 12.88 2.26 -13.04
CA GLU A 459 13.04 2.43 -14.49
C GLU A 459 12.04 3.43 -15.06
N LEU A 460 11.28 4.11 -14.20
CA LEU A 460 10.17 4.99 -14.55
C LEU A 460 10.30 6.32 -13.82
N ASP A 461 10.22 7.40 -14.60
CA ASP A 461 9.99 8.74 -14.10
C ASP A 461 8.48 8.98 -14.05
N TRP A 462 7.90 8.96 -12.85
CA TRP A 462 6.50 9.28 -12.62
C TRP A 462 6.39 10.51 -11.72
N ASN A 463 5.35 11.32 -11.93
CA ASN A 463 5.13 12.54 -11.16
C ASN A 463 3.64 12.77 -10.93
N VAL A 464 3.31 13.34 -9.77
CA VAL A 464 1.98 13.83 -9.42
C VAL A 464 2.15 15.27 -8.96
N THR A 465 1.39 16.19 -9.55
CA THR A 465 1.42 17.60 -9.19
C THR A 465 0.02 18.10 -8.91
N LEU A 466 -0.16 18.73 -7.76
CA LEU A 466 -1.37 19.48 -7.44
C LEU A 466 -1.41 20.76 -8.29
N ILE A 467 -2.46 20.94 -9.10
CA ILE A 467 -2.70 22.16 -9.87
C ILE A 467 -3.63 23.11 -9.12
N GLY A 468 -4.64 22.57 -8.43
CA GLY A 468 -5.64 23.37 -7.73
C GLY A 468 -6.35 22.60 -6.64
N PHE A 469 -6.68 23.31 -5.56
CA PHE A 469 -7.40 22.80 -4.40
C PHE A 469 -8.44 23.86 -4.00
N GLU A 470 -9.72 23.55 -4.14
CA GLU A 470 -10.82 24.49 -3.94
C GLU A 470 -11.88 23.90 -2.98
N PHE A 471 -12.20 24.61 -1.91
CA PHE A 471 -13.29 24.24 -1.00
C PHE A 471 -14.66 24.51 -1.64
N LEU A 472 -15.61 23.58 -1.48
CA LEU A 472 -16.95 23.62 -2.10
C LEU A 472 -18.10 23.73 -1.11
#